data_AF-A0A1I6TY27-F1
#
_entry.id   AF-A0A1I6TY27-F1
#
_cell.length_a   1.000
_cell.length_b   1.000
_cell.length_c   1.000
_cell.angle_alpha   90.00
_cell.angle_beta   90.00
_cell.angle_gamma   90.00
#
_symmetry.space_group_name_H-M   'P 1'
#
loop_
_entity.id
_entity.type
_entity.pdbx_description
1 polymer ?
#
loop_
_entity_poly.entity_id
_entity_poly.type
_entity_poly.pdbx_seq_one_letter_code
_entity_poly.pdbx_strand_id
1 'polypeptide(L)'
;MSGVSRFKAGMARINSRVSAYRAAAEREIQRREREAEERVARDAVGEDGVPGAQEGLQARVRRTVAPDVPEAAAERPSEPEAGGAAGGDGGDGGYGPGAPPPAGQPERPAPDTVIPWGVRVAAEAGWRVLVLAAVVWVLIQVVSAVSLLVISFAAGLLITALLQPFVGRLKRWGLGRGAATAITSIGGFLVMGGVGWFVVWQVIENTDRLVEQVQDGIDQLRDWVLQLPFGVTEENINETVDNLNTWITDHSDELTSAGLEGINYLTQFLTGAGLTLFVTLFLLYDGRGVWYWFLKLVPAQARDGVAGAGPRAWITLTGYVRGTVLVALIDAVGIGIGLFVLKVPMAVPLAVIVFLSAFVPLVGAIASGALAVVVAFVTHGAVTALIVLGVVLLVQQIEGHILQPFILGRLVRVHPLAVVLAVTAGTLLAGIPGAVVAVPLVAVSNTVVGYLRAYQAEADLRDGRQGPGGATIAPLAPVKPQPPIDAPGSERP
;
A
#
# COMPACT_ATOMS: atom_id res chain seq x y z
N MET A 1 8.63 23.60 40.95
CA MET A 1 9.43 22.74 40.04
C MET A 1 8.66 22.57 38.73
N SER A 2 9.20 23.06 37.61
CA SER A 2 8.51 23.23 36.33
C SER A 2 8.22 21.90 35.61
N GLY A 3 7.16 21.85 34.79
CA GLY A 3 6.77 20.66 34.02
C GLY A 3 7.88 20.04 33.16
N VAL A 4 8.87 20.84 32.75
CA VAL A 4 10.05 20.43 32.00
C VAL A 4 10.94 19.48 32.81
N SER A 5 11.05 19.66 34.13
CA SER A 5 11.85 18.79 35.01
C SER A 5 11.23 17.39 35.15
N ARG A 6 9.90 17.30 35.20
CA ARG A 6 9.16 16.03 35.25
C ARG A 6 9.25 15.26 33.92
N PHE A 7 9.26 15.97 32.79
CA PHE A 7 9.44 15.37 31.47
C PHE A 7 10.86 14.83 31.26
N LYS A 8 11.89 15.60 31.62
CA LYS A 8 13.30 15.14 31.57
C LYS A 8 13.52 13.91 32.45
N ALA A 9 12.95 13.87 33.66
CA ALA A 9 13.00 12.70 34.52
C ALA A 9 12.25 11.48 33.95
N GLY A 10 11.16 11.71 33.21
CA GLY A 10 10.44 10.66 32.46
C GLY A 10 11.27 10.05 31.34
N MET A 11 11.89 10.89 30.50
CA MET A 11 12.76 10.46 29.40
C MET A 11 14.00 9.71 29.89
N ALA A 12 14.62 10.15 30.99
CA ALA A 12 15.77 9.48 31.58
C ALA A 12 15.43 8.04 32.03
N ARG A 13 14.23 7.84 32.62
CA ARG A 13 13.75 6.51 33.04
C ARG A 13 13.43 5.58 31.86
N ILE A 14 13.00 6.13 30.73
CA ILE A 14 12.76 5.34 29.51
C ILE A 14 14.09 4.91 28.92
N ASN A 15 15.06 5.82 28.82
CA ASN A 15 16.38 5.52 28.27
C ASN A 15 17.11 4.47 29.11
N SER A 16 17.02 4.53 30.44
CA SER A 16 17.63 3.54 31.34
C SER A 16 16.98 2.16 31.24
N ARG A 17 15.67 2.08 30.93
CA ARG A 17 14.98 0.80 30.68
C ARG A 17 15.41 0.21 29.35
N VAL A 18 15.51 1.03 28.30
CA VAL A 18 15.96 0.57 26.97
C VAL A 18 17.41 0.07 27.02
N SER A 19 18.30 0.74 27.75
CA SER A 19 19.68 0.27 27.92
C SER A 19 19.74 -1.04 28.72
N ALA A 20 18.90 -1.20 29.75
CA ALA A 20 18.80 -2.45 30.51
C ALA A 20 18.30 -3.62 29.63
N TYR A 21 17.34 -3.39 28.74
CA TYR A 21 16.88 -4.42 27.79
C TYR A 21 17.96 -4.81 26.78
N ARG A 22 18.73 -3.85 26.25
CA ARG A 22 19.86 -4.15 25.36
C ARG A 22 20.95 -4.97 26.07
N ALA A 23 21.32 -4.57 27.29
CA ALA A 23 22.33 -5.29 28.08
C ALA A 23 21.85 -6.69 28.55
N ALA A 24 20.54 -6.91 28.65
CA ALA A 24 19.98 -8.23 28.91
C ALA A 24 19.98 -9.11 27.65
N ALA A 25 19.68 -8.55 26.48
CA ALA A 25 19.73 -9.25 25.21
C ALA A 25 21.16 -9.68 24.84
N GLU A 26 22.16 -8.82 25.06
CA GLU A 26 23.57 -9.14 24.82
C GLU A 26 24.08 -10.26 25.74
N ARG A 27 23.63 -10.28 27.01
CA ARG A 27 23.96 -11.37 27.95
C ARG A 27 23.36 -12.71 27.54
N GLU A 28 22.15 -12.71 26.99
CA GLU A 28 21.51 -13.93 26.49
C GLU A 28 22.20 -14.46 25.23
N ILE A 29 22.67 -13.57 24.34
CA ILE A 29 23.45 -13.96 23.17
C ILE A 29 24.79 -14.59 23.60
N GLN A 30 25.54 -13.95 24.51
CA GLN A 30 26.81 -14.49 25.02
C GLN A 30 26.63 -15.80 25.77
N ARG A 31 25.51 -15.99 26.49
CA ARG A 31 25.19 -17.24 27.16
C ARG A 31 24.95 -18.37 26.16
N ARG A 32 24.23 -18.09 25.07
CA ARG A 32 24.00 -19.06 23.98
C ARG A 32 25.27 -19.39 23.20
N GLU A 33 26.15 -18.42 22.98
CA GLU A 33 27.45 -18.66 22.37
C GLU A 33 28.31 -19.59 23.23
N ARG A 34 28.39 -19.34 24.55
CA ARG A 34 29.12 -20.24 25.46
C ARG A 34 28.49 -21.63 25.53
N GLU A 35 27.16 -21.73 25.57
CA GLU A 35 26.47 -23.03 25.53
C GLU A 35 26.70 -23.77 24.20
N ALA A 36 26.87 -23.04 23.09
CA ALA A 36 27.22 -23.62 21.79
C ALA A 36 28.69 -24.06 21.74
N GLU A 37 29.61 -23.26 22.25
CA GLU A 37 31.03 -23.61 22.38
C GLU A 37 31.24 -24.83 23.28
N GLU A 38 30.52 -24.91 24.41
CA GLU A 38 30.55 -26.09 25.29
C GLU A 38 29.98 -27.34 24.63
N ARG A 39 28.96 -27.21 23.76
CA ARG A 39 28.43 -28.33 22.97
C ARG A 39 29.45 -28.81 21.94
N VAL A 40 30.07 -27.89 21.22
CA VAL A 40 31.12 -28.20 20.24
C VAL A 40 32.35 -28.83 20.92
N ALA A 41 32.75 -28.33 22.09
CA ALA A 41 33.84 -28.91 22.86
C ALA A 41 33.50 -30.32 23.39
N ARG A 42 32.23 -30.56 23.76
CA ARG A 42 31.75 -31.87 24.21
C ARG A 42 31.68 -32.89 23.07
N ASP A 43 31.33 -32.43 21.87
CA ASP A 43 31.36 -33.25 20.65
C ASP A 43 32.81 -33.53 20.20
N ALA A 44 33.74 -32.60 20.40
CA ALA A 44 35.15 -32.77 20.07
C ALA A 44 35.92 -33.71 21.02
N VAL A 45 35.51 -33.82 22.28
CA VAL A 45 36.11 -34.72 23.29
C VAL A 45 35.50 -36.14 23.24
N GLY A 46 34.49 -36.37 22.40
CA GLY A 46 33.84 -37.66 22.20
C GLY A 46 34.49 -38.61 21.19
N GLU A 47 35.52 -38.16 20.44
CA GLU A 47 36.21 -38.99 19.43
C GLU A 47 37.62 -39.38 19.89
N ASP A 48 37.69 -40.33 20.84
CA ASP A 48 38.82 -41.25 20.94
C ASP A 48 38.33 -42.69 20.68
N GLY A 49 38.52 -43.14 19.44
CA GLY A 49 38.85 -44.54 19.12
C GLY A 49 37.71 -45.49 18.71
N VAL A 50 37.30 -45.50 17.43
CA VAL A 50 37.10 -46.70 16.58
C VAL A 50 37.11 -46.28 15.09
N PRO A 51 37.97 -46.83 14.21
CA PRO A 51 37.93 -46.52 12.77
C PRO A 51 36.89 -47.41 12.07
N GLY A 52 35.82 -46.83 11.52
CA GLY A 52 34.87 -47.61 10.70
C GLY A 52 33.45 -47.06 10.46
N ALA A 53 33.18 -45.76 10.64
CA ALA A 53 31.81 -45.23 10.56
C ALA A 53 31.63 -43.98 9.66
N GLN A 54 32.49 -43.78 8.66
CA GLN A 54 32.37 -42.63 7.73
C GLN A 54 31.45 -42.88 6.52
N GLU A 55 31.07 -44.13 6.20
CA GLU A 55 30.14 -44.40 5.08
C GLU A 55 28.65 -44.24 5.47
N GLY A 56 28.29 -44.49 6.73
CA GLY A 56 26.91 -44.37 7.21
C GLY A 56 26.45 -42.93 7.45
N LEU A 57 27.39 -42.01 7.74
CA LEU A 57 27.08 -40.62 8.06
C LEU A 57 26.84 -39.78 6.79
N GLN A 58 27.60 -40.03 5.71
CA GLN A 58 27.37 -39.37 4.42
C GLN A 58 26.01 -39.75 3.80
N ALA A 59 25.56 -40.99 4.00
CA ALA A 59 24.23 -41.44 3.57
C ALA A 59 23.09 -40.76 4.36
N ARG A 60 23.32 -40.39 5.63
CA ARG A 60 22.33 -39.72 6.48
C ARG A 60 22.26 -38.20 6.21
N VAL A 61 23.39 -37.56 5.92
CA VAL A 61 23.45 -36.13 5.57
C VAL A 61 22.75 -35.85 4.24
N ARG A 62 22.84 -36.76 3.25
CA ARG A 62 22.14 -36.63 1.96
C ARG A 62 20.61 -36.66 2.06
N ARG A 63 20.05 -37.14 3.18
CA ARG A 63 18.60 -37.24 3.39
C ARG A 63 18.00 -36.01 4.10
N THR A 64 18.82 -35.03 4.49
CA THR A 64 18.38 -33.87 5.30
C THR A 64 18.22 -32.57 4.50
N VAL A 65 18.54 -32.57 3.20
CA VAL A 65 18.48 -31.37 2.34
C VAL A 65 17.78 -31.72 1.02
N ALA A 66 16.49 -32.03 1.08
CA ALA A 66 15.55 -31.91 -0.05
C ALA A 66 14.10 -31.89 0.48
N PRO A 67 13.20 -31.06 -0.09
CA PRO A 67 11.85 -30.86 0.41
C PRO A 67 10.89 -31.98 -0.01
N ASP A 68 9.93 -32.25 0.88
CA ASP A 68 8.89 -33.29 0.78
C ASP A 68 7.99 -33.18 -0.46
N VAL A 69 7.83 -34.30 -1.16
CA VAL A 69 6.65 -34.65 -1.98
C VAL A 69 6.03 -35.87 -1.31
N PRO A 70 4.71 -35.93 -1.07
CA PRO A 70 4.11 -37.06 -0.37
C PRO A 70 3.87 -38.19 -1.38
N GLU A 71 4.55 -39.32 -1.20
CA GLU A 71 4.14 -40.58 -1.82
C GLU A 71 3.71 -41.54 -0.72
N ALA A 72 2.39 -41.77 -0.70
CA ALA A 72 1.72 -42.77 0.10
C ALA A 72 1.79 -44.13 -0.62
N ALA A 73 2.38 -45.13 0.03
CA ALA A 73 2.19 -46.56 -0.20
C ALA A 73 2.90 -47.29 0.97
N ALA A 74 2.38 -48.29 1.66
CA ALA A 74 1.16 -49.06 1.48
C ALA A 74 0.81 -49.71 2.83
N GLU A 75 -0.39 -49.42 3.34
CA GLU A 75 -1.10 -50.37 4.20
C GLU A 75 -1.94 -51.26 3.28
N ARG A 76 -1.77 -52.58 3.44
CA ARG A 76 -2.67 -53.58 2.85
C ARG A 76 -4.05 -53.41 3.48
N PRO A 77 -5.13 -53.51 2.69
CA PRO A 77 -6.15 -54.46 3.12
C PRO A 77 -6.89 -55.20 1.99
N SER A 78 -7.24 -56.45 2.33
CA SER A 78 -8.43 -57.21 1.94
C SER A 78 -8.75 -57.44 0.46
N GLU A 79 -8.70 -58.74 0.11
CA GLU A 79 -9.45 -59.40 -0.94
C GLU A 79 -10.92 -58.95 -1.01
N PRO A 80 -11.46 -58.81 -2.24
CA PRO A 80 -12.86 -59.08 -2.48
C PRO A 80 -13.01 -60.35 -3.32
N GLU A 81 -13.85 -61.24 -2.82
CA GLU A 81 -14.42 -62.39 -3.51
C GLU A 81 -14.98 -61.97 -4.88
N ALA A 82 -14.47 -62.58 -5.96
CA ALA A 82 -15.14 -62.61 -7.25
C ALA A 82 -15.81 -63.98 -7.42
N GLY A 83 -17.09 -64.03 -7.08
CA GLY A 83 -17.96 -65.16 -7.35
C GLY A 83 -18.33 -65.25 -8.84
N GLY A 84 -18.05 -66.42 -9.42
CA GLY A 84 -18.97 -67.14 -10.31
C GLY A 84 -19.21 -66.57 -11.71
N ALA A 85 -18.39 -67.00 -12.67
CA ALA A 85 -18.84 -67.21 -14.05
C ALA A 85 -19.02 -68.72 -14.31
N ALA A 86 -20.05 -69.04 -15.10
CA ALA A 86 -20.58 -70.37 -15.34
C ALA A 86 -19.67 -71.29 -16.18
N GLY A 87 -19.76 -72.60 -15.88
CA GLY A 87 -20.03 -73.66 -16.87
C GLY A 87 -18.88 -74.29 -17.68
N GLY A 88 -18.77 -75.62 -17.58
CA GLY A 88 -18.15 -76.52 -18.58
C GLY A 88 -16.74 -76.98 -18.20
N ASP A 89 -16.57 -78.07 -17.45
CA ASP A 89 -16.55 -79.49 -17.85
C ASP A 89 -15.24 -79.96 -18.52
N GLY A 90 -14.62 -80.93 -17.82
CA GLY A 90 -13.66 -81.96 -18.19
C GLY A 90 -12.86 -81.90 -19.50
N GLY A 91 -11.53 -81.92 -19.37
CA GLY A 91 -10.63 -82.23 -20.48
C GLY A 91 -9.18 -82.42 -20.05
N ASP A 92 -8.84 -83.68 -19.76
CA ASP A 92 -7.54 -84.20 -19.35
C ASP A 92 -6.46 -84.10 -20.47
N GLY A 93 -5.18 -83.99 -20.09
CA GLY A 93 -4.06 -84.42 -20.95
C GLY A 93 -2.96 -83.42 -21.30
N GLY A 94 -1.75 -83.68 -20.77
CA GLY A 94 -0.50 -83.57 -21.54
C GLY A 94 0.44 -82.42 -21.19
N TYR A 95 1.39 -82.66 -20.26
CA TYR A 95 2.57 -81.82 -20.06
C TYR A 95 3.64 -82.17 -21.12
N GLY A 96 3.92 -81.26 -22.06
CA GLY A 96 5.08 -81.31 -22.95
C GLY A 96 5.99 -80.09 -22.70
N PRO A 97 7.33 -80.24 -22.65
CA PRO A 97 8.20 -79.14 -22.24
C PRO A 97 8.52 -78.16 -23.38
N GLY A 98 8.29 -76.88 -23.12
CA GLY A 98 9.19 -75.78 -23.53
C GLY A 98 9.10 -75.23 -24.95
N ALA A 99 8.31 -74.17 -25.14
CA ALA A 99 8.61 -73.12 -26.12
C ALA A 99 8.82 -71.78 -25.36
N PRO A 100 9.94 -71.06 -25.53
CA PRO A 100 10.14 -69.78 -24.86
C PRO A 100 9.22 -68.70 -25.47
N PRO A 101 8.69 -67.76 -24.66
CA PRO A 101 7.84 -66.68 -25.14
C PRO A 101 8.61 -65.67 -26.02
N PRO A 102 7.93 -64.98 -26.95
CA PRO A 102 8.58 -64.05 -27.87
C PRO A 102 9.13 -62.82 -27.13
N ALA A 103 10.32 -62.36 -27.53
CA ALA A 103 10.97 -61.19 -26.97
C ALA A 103 10.10 -59.92 -27.08
N GLY A 104 9.87 -59.25 -25.96
CA GLY A 104 9.07 -58.03 -25.87
C GLY A 104 9.67 -56.89 -26.68
N GLN A 105 8.79 -56.10 -27.32
CA GLN A 105 9.18 -54.84 -27.97
C GLN A 105 9.65 -53.84 -26.90
N PRO A 106 10.69 -53.03 -27.15
CA PRO A 106 11.14 -52.05 -26.18
C PRO A 106 10.05 -51.01 -25.94
N GLU A 107 9.58 -50.92 -24.69
CA GLU A 107 8.68 -49.85 -24.24
C GLU A 107 9.36 -48.49 -24.51
N ARG A 108 8.65 -47.60 -25.22
CA ARG A 108 9.14 -46.23 -25.40
C ARG A 108 9.13 -45.54 -24.03
N PRO A 109 10.27 -44.97 -23.57
CA PRO A 109 10.31 -44.31 -22.27
C PRO A 109 9.31 -43.14 -22.26
N ALA A 110 8.64 -42.97 -21.13
CA ALA A 110 7.63 -41.93 -20.96
C ALA A 110 8.27 -40.53 -21.13
N PRO A 111 7.50 -39.51 -21.59
CA PRO A 111 8.05 -38.21 -21.98
C PRO A 111 8.73 -37.43 -20.84
N ASP A 112 8.54 -37.86 -19.60
CA ASP A 112 9.04 -37.27 -18.38
C ASP A 112 10.56 -37.47 -18.16
N THR A 113 11.20 -38.41 -18.86
CA THR A 113 12.64 -38.67 -18.72
C THR A 113 13.55 -37.82 -19.63
N VAL A 114 13.00 -37.02 -20.56
CA VAL A 114 13.79 -36.38 -21.63
C VAL A 114 14.09 -34.89 -21.37
N ILE A 115 13.42 -34.24 -20.40
CA ILE A 115 13.52 -32.79 -20.18
C ILE A 115 14.25 -32.47 -18.86
N PRO A 116 15.36 -31.70 -18.88
CA PRO A 116 16.09 -31.31 -17.66
C PRO A 116 15.20 -30.60 -16.63
N TRP A 117 15.36 -30.93 -15.35
CA TRP A 117 14.55 -30.40 -14.24
C TRP A 117 14.46 -28.86 -14.21
N GLY A 118 15.55 -28.15 -14.53
CA GLY A 118 15.56 -26.69 -14.60
C GLY A 118 14.61 -26.11 -15.65
N VAL A 119 14.44 -26.79 -16.79
CA VAL A 119 13.51 -26.38 -17.86
C VAL A 119 12.06 -26.60 -17.41
N ARG A 120 11.78 -27.67 -16.65
CA ARG A 120 10.45 -27.89 -16.06
C ARG A 120 10.08 -26.85 -15.02
N VAL A 121 10.97 -26.55 -14.07
CA VAL A 121 10.69 -25.52 -13.05
C VAL A 121 10.54 -24.14 -13.69
N ALA A 122 11.36 -23.82 -14.70
CA ALA A 122 11.22 -22.60 -15.47
C ALA A 122 9.90 -22.55 -16.25
N ALA A 123 9.46 -23.66 -16.85
CA ALA A 123 8.16 -23.74 -17.54
C ALA A 123 6.98 -23.61 -16.56
N GLU A 124 7.06 -24.27 -15.40
CA GLU A 124 6.07 -24.22 -14.32
C GLU A 124 5.95 -22.82 -13.70
N ALA A 125 7.07 -22.16 -13.43
CA ALA A 125 7.10 -20.77 -13.00
C ALA A 125 6.62 -19.83 -14.12
N GLY A 126 7.03 -20.09 -15.35
CA GLY A 126 6.71 -19.31 -16.54
C GLY A 126 5.21 -19.25 -16.81
N TRP A 127 4.50 -20.39 -16.83
CA TRP A 127 3.06 -20.37 -17.06
C TRP A 127 2.30 -19.74 -15.89
N ARG A 128 2.75 -19.91 -14.63
CA ARG A 128 2.14 -19.24 -13.47
C ARG A 128 2.31 -17.72 -13.57
N VAL A 129 3.47 -17.24 -14.00
CA VAL A 129 3.72 -15.81 -14.24
C VAL A 129 2.88 -15.30 -15.42
N LEU A 130 2.74 -16.06 -16.49
CA LEU A 130 1.89 -15.70 -17.63
C LEU A 130 0.41 -15.66 -17.24
N VAL A 131 -0.09 -16.62 -16.46
CA VAL A 131 -1.46 -16.61 -15.95
C VAL A 131 -1.66 -15.43 -15.01
N LEU A 132 -0.70 -15.14 -14.12
CA LEU A 132 -0.75 -13.96 -13.26
C LEU A 132 -0.80 -12.67 -14.09
N ALA A 133 0.06 -12.54 -15.11
CA ALA A 133 0.07 -11.41 -16.02
C ALA A 133 -1.23 -11.28 -16.81
N ALA A 134 -1.80 -12.38 -17.29
CA ALA A 134 -3.09 -12.41 -17.97
C ALA A 134 -4.23 -12.00 -17.04
N VAL A 135 -4.26 -12.49 -15.80
CA VAL A 135 -5.25 -12.09 -14.79
C VAL A 135 -5.13 -10.61 -14.48
N VAL A 136 -3.91 -10.09 -14.30
CA VAL A 136 -3.67 -8.65 -14.09
C VAL A 136 -4.13 -7.83 -15.29
N TRP A 137 -3.83 -8.27 -16.52
CA TRP A 137 -4.24 -7.59 -17.74
C TRP A 137 -5.77 -7.56 -17.88
N VAL A 138 -6.45 -8.68 -17.65
CA VAL A 138 -7.93 -8.74 -17.64
C VAL A 138 -8.50 -7.82 -16.57
N LEU A 139 -7.91 -7.81 -15.36
CA LEU A 139 -8.35 -6.93 -14.28
C LEU A 139 -8.22 -5.46 -14.68
N ILE A 140 -7.11 -5.07 -15.31
CA ILE A 140 -6.91 -3.71 -15.83
C ILE A 140 -7.99 -3.37 -16.86
N GLN A 141 -8.28 -4.27 -17.81
CA GLN A 141 -9.33 -4.04 -18.81
C GLN A 141 -10.71 -3.84 -18.19
N VAL A 142 -11.08 -4.69 -17.23
CA VAL A 142 -12.35 -4.56 -16.51
C VAL A 142 -12.40 -3.23 -15.75
N VAL A 143 -11.35 -2.89 -15.00
CA VAL A 143 -11.27 -1.63 -14.25
C VAL A 143 -11.34 -0.41 -15.17
N SER A 144 -10.67 -0.45 -16.32
CA SER A 144 -10.72 0.63 -17.32
C SER A 144 -12.12 0.80 -17.91
N ALA A 145 -12.84 -0.30 -18.16
CA ALA A 145 -14.22 -0.27 -18.67
C ALA A 145 -15.20 0.33 -17.66
N VAL A 146 -14.96 0.16 -16.36
CA VAL A 146 -15.77 0.76 -15.28
C VAL A 146 -15.06 1.90 -14.54
N SER A 147 -14.11 2.56 -15.19
CA SER A 147 -13.23 3.56 -14.57
C SER A 147 -14.00 4.67 -13.85
N LEU A 148 -15.08 5.20 -14.47
CA LEU A 148 -15.94 6.20 -13.86
C LEU A 148 -16.54 5.72 -12.53
N LEU A 149 -16.98 4.46 -12.45
CA LEU A 149 -17.53 3.87 -11.22
C LEU A 149 -16.45 3.74 -10.14
N VAL A 150 -15.27 3.25 -10.52
CA VAL A 150 -14.14 3.04 -9.60
C VAL A 150 -13.64 4.37 -9.04
N ILE A 151 -13.46 5.37 -9.90
CA ILE A 151 -13.02 6.72 -9.51
C ILE A 151 -14.08 7.37 -8.61
N SER A 152 -15.36 7.30 -8.96
CA SER A 152 -16.44 7.88 -8.16
C SER A 152 -16.57 7.19 -6.79
N PHE A 153 -16.39 5.86 -6.75
CA PHE A 153 -16.37 5.10 -5.51
C PHE A 153 -15.17 5.48 -4.63
N ALA A 154 -13.98 5.57 -5.22
CA ALA A 154 -12.77 5.98 -4.53
C ALA A 154 -12.87 7.43 -4.01
N ALA A 155 -13.33 8.37 -4.84
CA ALA A 155 -13.61 9.73 -4.44
C ALA A 155 -14.64 9.77 -3.30
N GLY A 156 -15.70 8.97 -3.38
CA GLY A 156 -16.72 8.87 -2.34
C GLY A 156 -16.17 8.34 -1.01
N LEU A 157 -15.25 7.36 -1.06
CA LEU A 157 -14.50 6.88 0.11
C LEU A 157 -13.63 7.98 0.73
N LEU A 158 -12.87 8.71 -0.09
CA LEU A 158 -12.00 9.80 0.38
C LEU A 158 -12.82 10.94 1.01
N ILE A 159 -13.89 11.38 0.34
CA ILE A 159 -14.80 12.41 0.84
C ILE A 159 -15.49 11.93 2.12
N THR A 160 -15.94 10.67 2.19
CA THR A 160 -16.51 10.11 3.42
C THR A 160 -15.53 10.17 4.58
N ALA A 161 -14.26 9.82 4.34
CA ALA A 161 -13.22 9.87 5.36
C ALA A 161 -12.97 11.30 5.87
N LEU A 162 -13.05 12.29 4.96
CA LEU A 162 -12.96 13.71 5.30
C LEU A 162 -14.18 14.21 6.09
N LEU A 163 -15.40 13.81 5.68
CA LEU A 163 -16.68 14.30 6.20
C LEU A 163 -17.16 13.61 7.49
N GLN A 164 -16.64 12.41 7.80
CA GLN A 164 -17.02 11.65 8.99
C GLN A 164 -16.98 12.41 10.34
N PRO A 165 -15.97 13.25 10.67
CA PRO A 165 -15.95 13.95 11.95
C PRO A 165 -17.06 15.02 12.06
N PHE A 166 -17.54 15.54 10.94
CA PHE A 166 -18.61 16.53 10.89
C PHE A 166 -19.97 15.90 11.23
N VAL A 167 -20.26 14.70 10.70
CA VAL A 167 -21.44 13.91 11.12
C VAL A 167 -21.38 13.61 12.61
N GLY A 168 -20.21 13.22 13.12
CA GLY A 168 -20.01 12.97 14.54
C GLY A 168 -20.35 14.19 15.41
N ARG A 169 -19.98 15.41 14.96
CA ARG A 169 -20.34 16.66 15.64
C ARG A 169 -21.84 16.96 15.57
N LEU A 170 -22.47 16.83 14.40
CA LEU A 170 -23.91 17.07 14.25
C LEU A 170 -24.76 16.09 15.07
N LYS A 171 -24.35 14.82 15.15
CA LYS A 171 -25.02 13.83 16.02
C LYS A 171 -24.90 14.18 17.50
N ARG A 172 -23.79 14.81 17.93
CA ARG A 172 -23.62 15.31 19.31
C ARG A 172 -24.52 16.51 19.61
N TRP A 173 -24.98 17.24 18.59
CA TRP A 173 -25.98 18.31 18.73
C TRP A 173 -27.43 17.80 18.73
N GLY A 174 -27.65 16.48 18.72
CA GLY A 174 -28.98 15.87 18.83
C GLY A 174 -29.66 15.57 17.49
N LEU A 175 -29.00 15.80 16.34
CA LEU A 175 -29.57 15.44 15.05
C LEU A 175 -29.64 13.93 14.84
N GLY A 176 -30.77 13.46 14.31
CA GLY A 176 -30.96 12.08 13.88
C GLY A 176 -29.92 11.68 12.82
N ARG A 177 -29.57 10.37 12.78
CA ARG A 177 -28.50 9.85 11.92
C ARG A 177 -28.68 10.22 10.44
N GLY A 178 -29.90 10.09 9.92
CA GLY A 178 -30.21 10.44 8.53
C GLY A 178 -30.00 11.92 8.22
N ALA A 179 -30.52 12.82 9.06
CA ALA A 179 -30.36 14.26 8.88
C ALA A 179 -28.89 14.70 8.99
N ALA A 180 -28.15 14.16 9.97
CA ALA A 180 -26.73 14.47 10.14
C ALA A 180 -25.90 14.06 8.91
N THR A 181 -26.17 12.88 8.34
CA THR A 181 -25.53 12.42 7.11
C THR A 181 -25.92 13.28 5.91
N ALA A 182 -27.22 13.55 5.70
CA ALA A 182 -27.69 14.34 4.56
C ALA A 182 -27.12 15.77 4.57
N ILE A 183 -27.19 16.46 5.71
CA ILE A 183 -26.66 17.82 5.85
C ILE A 183 -25.15 17.84 5.63
N THR A 184 -24.42 16.86 6.17
CA THR A 184 -22.96 16.83 6.02
C THR A 184 -22.55 16.53 4.57
N SER A 185 -23.19 15.57 3.91
CA SER A 185 -22.89 15.26 2.51
C SER A 185 -23.26 16.41 1.59
N ILE A 186 -24.48 16.95 1.68
CA ILE A 186 -24.92 18.08 0.83
C ILE A 186 -24.05 19.31 1.10
N GLY A 187 -23.83 19.66 2.37
CA GLY A 187 -22.98 20.79 2.74
C GLY A 187 -21.53 20.62 2.29
N GLY A 188 -20.96 19.42 2.41
CA GLY A 188 -19.62 19.11 1.92
C GLY A 188 -19.49 19.29 0.41
N PHE A 189 -20.45 18.76 -0.36
CA PHE A 189 -20.47 18.90 -1.82
C PHE A 189 -20.71 20.35 -2.27
N LEU A 190 -21.55 21.11 -1.56
CA LEU A 190 -21.73 22.53 -1.83
C LEU A 190 -20.45 23.33 -1.58
N VAL A 191 -19.70 23.03 -0.51
CA VAL A 191 -18.42 23.68 -0.25
C VAL A 191 -17.40 23.32 -1.32
N MET A 192 -17.23 22.03 -1.64
CA MET A 192 -16.27 21.59 -2.68
C MET A 192 -16.63 22.15 -4.06
N GLY A 193 -17.92 22.10 -4.44
CA GLY A 193 -18.43 22.67 -5.68
C GLY A 193 -18.28 24.18 -5.72
N GLY A 194 -18.51 24.87 -4.59
CA GLY A 194 -18.31 26.31 -4.46
C GLY A 194 -16.85 26.74 -4.60
N VAL A 195 -15.91 25.97 -4.05
CA VAL A 195 -14.47 26.20 -4.25
C VAL A 195 -14.09 25.99 -5.71
N GLY A 196 -14.54 24.90 -6.34
CA GLY A 196 -14.28 24.63 -7.76
C GLY A 196 -14.87 25.70 -8.67
N TRP A 197 -16.12 26.09 -8.43
CA TRP A 197 -16.79 27.19 -9.11
C TRP A 197 -16.00 28.50 -8.96
N PHE A 198 -15.56 28.84 -7.75
CA PHE A 198 -14.77 30.04 -7.48
C PHE A 198 -13.47 30.06 -8.27
N VAL A 199 -12.77 28.92 -8.39
CA VAL A 199 -11.55 28.83 -9.20
C VAL A 199 -11.84 29.03 -10.67
N VAL A 200 -12.81 28.31 -11.22
CA VAL A 200 -13.17 28.44 -12.65
C VAL A 200 -13.58 29.87 -12.96
N TRP A 201 -14.39 30.47 -12.09
CA TRP A 201 -14.78 31.88 -12.18
C TRP A 201 -13.55 32.80 -12.20
N GLN A 202 -12.62 32.62 -11.25
CA GLN A 202 -11.40 33.42 -11.18
C GLN A 202 -10.51 33.24 -12.39
N VAL A 203 -10.40 32.03 -12.94
CA VAL A 203 -9.65 31.81 -14.18
C VAL A 203 -10.31 32.57 -15.32
N ILE A 204 -11.60 32.35 -15.57
CA ILE A 204 -12.34 33.01 -16.67
C ILE A 204 -12.25 34.53 -16.59
N GLU A 205 -12.45 35.12 -15.41
CA GLU A 205 -12.47 36.58 -15.24
C GLU A 205 -11.07 37.21 -15.33
N ASN A 206 -10.01 36.41 -15.24
CA ASN A 206 -8.63 36.88 -15.34
C ASN A 206 -7.88 36.29 -16.55
N THR A 207 -8.52 35.50 -17.42
CA THR A 207 -7.89 34.91 -18.61
C THR A 207 -7.33 36.00 -19.52
N ASP A 208 -8.13 37.02 -19.85
CA ASP A 208 -7.71 38.10 -20.75
C ASP A 208 -6.49 38.85 -20.18
N ARG A 209 -6.51 39.12 -18.87
CA ARG A 209 -5.38 39.72 -18.15
C ARG A 209 -4.17 38.80 -18.07
N LEU A 210 -4.35 37.49 -17.94
CA LEU A 210 -3.27 36.51 -17.89
C LEU A 210 -2.56 36.44 -19.24
N VAL A 211 -3.29 36.48 -20.35
CA VAL A 211 -2.70 36.48 -21.70
C VAL A 211 -1.89 37.76 -21.92
N GLU A 212 -2.47 38.94 -21.64
CA GLU A 212 -1.77 40.23 -21.74
C GLU A 212 -0.52 40.25 -20.83
N GLN A 213 -0.66 39.81 -19.58
CA GLN A 213 0.45 39.72 -18.65
C GLN A 213 1.54 38.76 -19.18
N VAL A 214 1.20 37.56 -19.64
CA VAL A 214 2.18 36.61 -20.15
C VAL A 214 2.97 37.21 -21.32
N GLN A 215 2.31 37.93 -22.23
CA GLN A 215 2.96 38.64 -23.34
C GLN A 215 3.92 39.73 -22.82
N ASP A 216 3.47 40.61 -21.92
CA ASP A 216 4.32 41.65 -21.29
C ASP A 216 5.52 41.05 -20.53
N GLY A 217 5.31 39.89 -19.89
CA GLY A 217 6.36 39.19 -19.18
C GLY A 217 7.40 38.58 -20.12
N ILE A 218 6.99 38.06 -21.28
CA ILE A 218 7.93 37.58 -22.30
C ILE A 218 8.82 38.73 -22.78
N ASP A 219 8.25 39.92 -22.99
CA ASP A 219 8.99 41.12 -23.38
C ASP A 219 9.96 41.57 -22.28
N GLN A 220 9.56 41.55 -21.01
CA GLN A 220 10.47 41.84 -19.89
C GLN A 220 11.58 40.79 -19.73
N LEU A 221 11.28 39.50 -19.97
CA LEU A 221 12.26 38.42 -19.96
C LEU A 221 13.30 38.64 -21.06
N ARG A 222 12.83 39.03 -22.25
CA ARG A 222 13.67 39.41 -23.39
C ARG A 222 14.58 40.58 -23.01
N ASP A 223 14.03 41.67 -22.49
CA ASP A 223 14.81 42.84 -22.09
C ASP A 223 15.85 42.52 -21.00
N TRP A 224 15.49 41.68 -20.03
CA TRP A 224 16.40 41.23 -18.98
C TRP A 224 17.53 40.33 -19.52
N VAL A 225 17.21 39.41 -20.43
CA VAL A 225 18.21 38.54 -21.07
C VAL A 225 19.16 39.33 -21.97
N LEU A 226 18.66 40.33 -22.68
CA LEU A 226 19.48 41.22 -23.53
C LEU A 226 20.39 42.14 -22.70
N GLN A 227 20.00 42.48 -21.47
CA GLN A 227 20.83 43.25 -20.53
C GLN A 227 21.89 42.40 -19.80
N LEU A 228 21.83 41.07 -19.88
CA LEU A 228 22.86 40.22 -19.31
C LEU A 228 24.15 40.30 -20.14
N PRO A 229 25.34 40.35 -19.50
CA PRO A 229 26.63 40.49 -20.18
C PRO A 229 27.07 39.25 -20.99
N PHE A 230 26.15 38.32 -21.31
CA PHE A 230 26.44 37.02 -21.91
C PHE A 230 26.24 36.95 -23.43
N GLY A 231 26.00 38.07 -24.13
CA GLY A 231 26.07 38.14 -25.60
C GLY A 231 25.09 37.22 -26.34
N VAL A 232 23.86 37.09 -25.84
CA VAL A 232 22.80 36.31 -26.49
C VAL A 232 22.27 37.11 -27.69
N THR A 233 22.43 36.58 -28.90
CA THR A 233 22.04 37.24 -30.16
C THR A 233 20.52 37.35 -30.32
N GLU A 234 20.01 38.53 -30.68
CA GLU A 234 18.56 38.84 -30.84
C GLU A 234 17.81 37.88 -31.79
N GLU A 235 18.50 37.29 -32.76
CA GLU A 235 17.90 36.50 -33.84
C GLU A 235 17.34 35.14 -33.37
N ASN A 236 18.00 34.46 -32.41
CA ASN A 236 17.49 33.20 -31.83
C ASN A 236 16.33 33.42 -30.84
N ILE A 237 16.24 34.62 -30.26
CA ILE A 237 15.18 34.98 -29.32
C ILE A 237 13.88 35.30 -30.06
N ASN A 238 13.96 36.06 -31.17
CA ASN A 238 12.78 36.44 -31.95
C ASN A 238 12.05 35.21 -32.52
N GLU A 239 12.76 34.22 -33.08
CA GLU A 239 12.13 33.02 -33.63
C GLU A 239 11.45 32.15 -32.53
N THR A 240 12.03 32.11 -31.32
CA THR A 240 11.45 31.36 -30.19
C THR A 240 10.22 32.07 -29.62
N VAL A 241 10.27 33.40 -29.52
CA VAL A 241 9.16 34.24 -29.00
C VAL A 241 7.98 34.26 -29.97
N ASP A 242 8.23 34.39 -31.28
CA ASP A 242 7.17 34.38 -32.30
C ASP A 242 6.49 33.00 -32.38
N ASN A 243 7.26 31.92 -32.27
CA ASN A 243 6.70 30.57 -32.19
C ASN A 243 5.87 30.35 -30.92
N LEU A 244 6.27 30.94 -29.79
CA LEU A 244 5.52 30.85 -28.53
C LEU A 244 4.21 31.66 -28.60
N ASN A 245 4.25 32.87 -29.13
CA ASN A 245 3.07 33.73 -29.30
C ASN A 245 2.06 33.14 -30.30
N THR A 246 2.55 32.57 -31.40
CA THR A 246 1.70 31.86 -32.38
C THR A 246 1.07 30.62 -31.74
N TRP A 247 1.83 29.83 -30.97
CA TRP A 247 1.30 28.68 -30.24
C TRP A 247 0.22 29.06 -29.22
N ILE A 248 0.43 30.14 -28.45
CA ILE A 248 -0.56 30.65 -27.48
C ILE A 248 -1.84 31.09 -28.20
N THR A 249 -1.71 31.80 -29.32
CA THR A 249 -2.85 32.32 -30.09
C THR A 249 -3.64 31.18 -30.74
N ASP A 250 -2.95 30.23 -31.38
CA ASP A 250 -3.58 29.08 -32.06
C ASP A 250 -4.32 28.14 -31.08
N HIS A 251 -3.81 27.97 -29.84
CA HIS A 251 -4.48 27.17 -28.81
C HIS A 251 -5.53 27.97 -28.01
N SER A 252 -5.55 29.30 -28.12
CA SER A 252 -6.60 30.14 -27.50
C SER A 252 -7.94 30.05 -28.24
N ASP A 253 -7.92 29.84 -29.57
CA ASP A 253 -9.12 29.58 -30.37
C ASP A 253 -9.71 28.18 -30.09
N GLU A 254 -8.86 27.20 -29.74
CA GLU A 254 -9.28 25.86 -29.29
C GLU A 254 -10.05 25.92 -27.96
N LEU A 255 -9.69 26.85 -27.06
CA LEU A 255 -10.43 27.14 -25.82
C LEU A 255 -11.87 27.64 -26.08
N THR A 256 -12.11 28.27 -27.23
CA THR A 256 -13.42 28.87 -27.57
C THR A 256 -14.35 27.88 -28.28
N SER A 257 -13.79 26.93 -29.05
CA SER A 257 -14.56 25.85 -29.71
C SER A 257 -14.92 24.68 -28.77
N ALA A 258 -14.46 24.72 -27.52
CA ALA A 258 -14.73 23.75 -26.45
C ALA A 258 -16.22 23.65 -25.99
N GLY A 259 -17.14 24.38 -26.61
CA GLY A 259 -18.56 24.40 -26.22
C GLY A 259 -19.28 23.04 -26.35
N LEU A 260 -18.95 22.23 -27.37
CA LEU A 260 -19.60 20.92 -27.59
C LEU A 260 -18.90 19.78 -26.85
N GLU A 261 -17.57 19.76 -26.82
CA GLU A 261 -16.81 18.79 -26.00
C GLU A 261 -16.97 19.06 -24.50
N GLY A 262 -17.05 20.33 -24.11
CA GLY A 262 -17.30 20.76 -22.73
C GLY A 262 -18.62 20.23 -22.17
N ILE A 263 -19.66 20.06 -23.01
CA ILE A 263 -20.93 19.44 -22.57
C ILE A 263 -20.74 17.97 -22.22
N ASN A 264 -19.95 17.21 -22.99
CA ASN A 264 -19.66 15.81 -22.69
C ASN A 264 -18.84 15.67 -21.40
N TYR A 265 -17.80 16.49 -21.24
CA TYR A 265 -17.00 16.51 -20.00
C TYR A 265 -17.83 16.92 -18.79
N LEU A 266 -18.68 17.94 -18.93
CA LEU A 266 -19.60 18.36 -17.87
C LEU A 266 -20.59 17.26 -17.51
N THR A 267 -21.14 16.57 -18.50
CA THR A 267 -22.08 15.45 -18.28
C THR A 267 -21.39 14.30 -17.55
N GLN A 268 -20.17 13.93 -17.97
CA GLN A 268 -19.39 12.88 -17.32
C GLN A 268 -19.01 13.28 -15.89
N PHE A 269 -18.62 14.55 -15.68
CA PHE A 269 -18.32 15.10 -14.36
C PHE A 269 -19.54 15.09 -13.45
N LEU A 270 -20.71 15.56 -13.91
CA LEU A 270 -21.95 15.58 -13.12
C LEU A 270 -22.42 14.16 -12.79
N THR A 271 -22.29 13.22 -13.74
CA THR A 271 -22.60 11.81 -13.51
C THR A 271 -21.68 11.21 -12.44
N GLY A 272 -20.37 11.45 -12.56
CA GLY A 272 -19.38 11.01 -11.56
C GLY A 272 -19.62 11.67 -10.20
N ALA A 273 -19.92 12.96 -10.16
CA ALA A 273 -20.22 13.70 -8.94
C ALA A 273 -21.50 13.18 -8.26
N GLY A 274 -22.55 12.89 -9.04
CA GLY A 274 -23.79 12.28 -8.54
C GLY A 274 -23.54 10.89 -7.95
N LEU A 275 -22.75 10.05 -8.62
CA LEU A 275 -22.37 8.74 -8.10
C LEU A 275 -21.49 8.85 -6.85
N THR A 276 -20.54 9.77 -6.84
CA THR A 276 -19.68 10.06 -5.69
C THR A 276 -20.51 10.53 -4.49
N LEU A 277 -21.50 11.39 -4.70
CA LEU A 277 -22.44 11.85 -3.68
C LEU A 277 -23.27 10.68 -3.14
N PHE A 278 -23.78 9.82 -4.03
CA PHE A 278 -24.52 8.62 -3.64
C PHE A 278 -23.67 7.68 -2.77
N VAL A 279 -22.44 7.36 -3.22
CA VAL A 279 -21.50 6.53 -2.45
C VAL A 279 -21.19 7.17 -1.10
N THR A 280 -20.93 8.47 -1.07
CA THR A 280 -20.65 9.22 0.16
C THR A 280 -21.82 9.15 1.13
N LEU A 281 -23.05 9.39 0.66
CA LEU A 281 -24.27 9.31 1.47
C LEU A 281 -24.43 7.92 2.10
N PHE A 282 -24.27 6.84 1.32
CA PHE A 282 -24.42 5.48 1.81
C PHE A 282 -23.32 5.07 2.80
N LEU A 283 -22.06 5.38 2.50
CA LEU A 283 -20.95 5.06 3.39
C LEU A 283 -21.02 5.87 4.70
N LEU A 284 -21.48 7.11 4.63
CA LEU A 284 -21.63 7.97 5.79
C LEU A 284 -22.88 7.61 6.61
N TYR A 285 -23.95 7.12 5.97
CA TYR A 285 -25.13 6.63 6.65
C TYR A 285 -24.88 5.27 7.31
N ASP A 286 -24.36 4.28 6.59
CA ASP A 286 -24.18 2.91 7.08
C ASP A 286 -22.91 2.18 6.57
N GLY A 287 -21.76 2.85 6.64
CA GLY A 287 -20.48 2.24 6.25
C GLY A 287 -20.12 0.94 6.99
N ARG A 288 -20.61 0.75 8.23
CA ARG A 288 -20.44 -0.53 8.95
C ARG A 288 -21.25 -1.65 8.31
N GLY A 289 -22.50 -1.40 7.94
CA GLY A 289 -23.34 -2.35 7.22
C GLY A 289 -22.72 -2.76 5.89
N VAL A 290 -22.21 -1.78 5.13
CA VAL A 290 -21.48 -2.02 3.86
C VAL A 290 -20.26 -2.92 4.09
N TRP A 291 -19.48 -2.65 5.15
CA TRP A 291 -18.32 -3.47 5.50
C TRP A 291 -18.69 -4.92 5.86
N TYR A 292 -19.72 -5.12 6.70
CA TYR A 292 -20.17 -6.47 7.04
C TYR A 292 -20.77 -7.21 5.85
N TRP A 293 -21.44 -6.51 4.94
CA TRP A 293 -21.90 -7.08 3.67
C TRP A 293 -20.73 -7.52 2.79
N PHE A 294 -19.69 -6.69 2.67
CA PHE A 294 -18.47 -7.04 1.94
C PHE A 294 -17.78 -8.29 2.53
N LEU A 295 -17.74 -8.42 3.86
CA LEU A 295 -17.18 -9.61 4.52
C LEU A 295 -17.93 -10.92 4.18
N LYS A 296 -19.20 -10.85 3.74
CA LYS A 296 -19.94 -12.04 3.30
C LYS A 296 -19.42 -12.58 1.97
N LEU A 297 -18.80 -11.74 1.14
CA LEU A 297 -18.16 -12.14 -0.12
C LEU A 297 -16.80 -12.83 0.11
N VAL A 298 -16.20 -12.65 1.28
CA VAL A 298 -14.91 -13.25 1.64
C VAL A 298 -15.13 -14.70 2.09
N PRO A 299 -14.32 -15.67 1.58
CA PRO A 299 -14.34 -17.06 2.04
C PRO A 299 -14.17 -17.18 3.55
N ALA A 300 -14.81 -18.18 4.15
CA ALA A 300 -14.87 -18.34 5.61
C ALA A 300 -13.47 -18.38 6.26
N GLN A 301 -12.50 -19.02 5.61
CA GLN A 301 -11.14 -19.19 6.11
C GLN A 301 -10.38 -17.84 6.21
N ALA A 302 -10.66 -16.89 5.32
CA ALA A 302 -9.99 -15.59 5.29
C ALA A 302 -10.78 -14.49 6.02
N ARG A 303 -12.04 -14.75 6.39
CA ARG A 303 -12.97 -13.73 6.88
C ARG A 303 -12.48 -13.03 8.14
N ASP A 304 -11.92 -13.75 9.11
CA ASP A 304 -11.44 -13.16 10.36
C ASP A 304 -10.20 -12.26 10.15
N GLY A 305 -9.28 -12.71 9.29
CA GLY A 305 -8.14 -11.90 8.85
C GLY A 305 -8.59 -10.64 8.13
N VAL A 306 -9.52 -10.72 7.18
CA VAL A 306 -10.00 -9.55 6.45
C VAL A 306 -10.83 -8.61 7.35
N ALA A 307 -11.63 -9.15 8.26
CA ALA A 307 -12.46 -8.36 9.19
C ALA A 307 -11.64 -7.37 10.03
N GLY A 308 -10.43 -7.76 10.43
CA GLY A 308 -9.50 -6.88 11.14
C GLY A 308 -8.75 -5.88 10.26
N ALA A 309 -8.67 -6.12 8.95
CA ALA A 309 -7.96 -5.26 8.00
C ALA A 309 -8.75 -3.97 7.69
N GLY A 310 -10.07 -4.07 7.52
CA GLY A 310 -10.94 -2.94 7.14
C GLY A 310 -10.86 -1.73 8.08
N PRO A 311 -11.02 -1.89 9.40
CA PRO A 311 -10.89 -0.78 10.34
C PRO A 311 -9.51 -0.10 10.31
N ARG A 312 -8.43 -0.87 10.09
CA ARG A 312 -7.06 -0.34 9.99
C ARG A 312 -6.83 0.42 8.69
N ALA A 313 -7.34 -0.12 7.58
CA ALA A 313 -7.40 0.58 6.30
C ALA A 313 -8.16 1.90 6.43
N TRP A 314 -9.32 1.90 7.10
CA TRP A 314 -10.12 3.09 7.31
C TRP A 314 -9.41 4.17 8.12
N ILE A 315 -8.72 3.80 9.20
CA ILE A 315 -7.91 4.73 9.99
C ILE A 315 -6.80 5.35 9.15
N THR A 316 -6.12 4.52 8.33
CA THR A 316 -5.04 4.99 7.45
C THR A 316 -5.57 5.95 6.38
N LEU A 317 -6.66 5.59 5.72
CA LEU A 317 -7.31 6.44 4.71
C LEU A 317 -7.75 7.78 5.31
N THR A 318 -8.41 7.74 6.47
CA THR A 318 -8.88 8.95 7.15
C THR A 318 -7.74 9.84 7.63
N GLY A 319 -6.67 9.22 8.15
CA GLY A 319 -5.46 9.94 8.55
C GLY A 319 -4.78 10.61 7.37
N TYR A 320 -4.62 9.88 6.26
CA TYR A 320 -4.03 10.40 5.02
C TYR A 320 -4.84 11.58 4.47
N VAL A 321 -6.14 11.40 4.22
CA VAL A 321 -7.00 12.44 3.61
C VAL A 321 -7.00 13.72 4.45
N ARG A 322 -7.15 13.60 5.78
CA ARG A 322 -7.12 14.77 6.66
C ARG A 322 -5.75 15.41 6.70
N GLY A 323 -4.70 14.61 6.66
CA GLY A 323 -3.33 15.10 6.60
C GLY A 323 -3.08 15.91 5.33
N THR A 324 -3.47 15.37 4.16
CA THR A 324 -3.36 16.06 2.87
C THR A 324 -4.15 17.37 2.85
N VAL A 325 -5.40 17.38 3.35
CA VAL A 325 -6.20 18.63 3.40
C VAL A 325 -5.53 19.67 4.31
N LEU A 326 -4.97 19.26 5.45
CA LEU A 326 -4.27 20.17 6.36
C LEU A 326 -2.99 20.72 5.73
N VAL A 327 -2.21 19.86 5.06
CA VAL A 327 -1.00 20.25 4.32
C VAL A 327 -1.35 21.24 3.22
N ALA A 328 -2.32 20.89 2.35
CA ALA A 328 -2.80 21.75 1.27
C ALA A 328 -3.25 23.13 1.77
N LEU A 329 -3.93 23.18 2.92
CA LEU A 329 -4.35 24.45 3.53
C LEU A 329 -3.14 25.28 3.99
N ILE A 330 -2.14 24.65 4.60
CA ILE A 330 -0.93 25.35 5.03
C ILE A 330 -0.14 25.84 3.82
N ASP A 331 -0.05 25.07 2.74
CA ASP A 331 0.65 25.48 1.52
C ASP A 331 -0.05 26.66 0.86
N ALA A 332 -1.36 26.57 0.70
CA ALA A 332 -2.18 27.64 0.13
C ALA A 332 -2.08 28.94 0.93
N VAL A 333 -2.12 28.85 2.27
CA VAL A 333 -1.99 30.02 3.15
C VAL A 333 -0.55 30.53 3.16
N GLY A 334 0.45 29.65 3.23
CA GLY A 334 1.86 30.03 3.28
C GLY A 334 2.32 30.72 2.00
N ILE A 335 2.04 30.11 0.85
CA ILE A 335 2.35 30.69 -0.47
C ILE A 335 1.46 31.92 -0.72
N GLY A 336 0.16 31.84 -0.39
CA GLY A 336 -0.77 32.96 -0.55
C GLY A 336 -0.38 34.20 0.24
N ILE A 337 0.08 34.05 1.49
CA ILE A 337 0.61 35.16 2.29
C ILE A 337 1.87 35.75 1.64
N GLY A 338 2.78 34.90 1.16
CA GLY A 338 3.99 35.38 0.47
C GLY A 338 3.66 36.21 -0.77
N LEU A 339 2.75 35.72 -1.61
CA LEU A 339 2.27 36.46 -2.79
C LEU A 339 1.57 37.77 -2.39
N PHE A 340 0.72 37.74 -1.37
CA PHE A 340 0.01 38.91 -0.87
C PHE A 340 0.95 40.00 -0.32
N VAL A 341 1.95 39.61 0.49
CA VAL A 341 2.95 40.54 1.05
C VAL A 341 3.79 41.18 -0.05
N LEU A 342 4.13 40.41 -1.08
CA LEU A 342 4.85 40.89 -2.26
C LEU A 342 3.96 41.65 -3.25
N LYS A 343 2.66 41.79 -2.95
CA LYS A 343 1.64 42.46 -3.78
C LYS A 343 1.51 41.88 -5.19
N VAL A 344 1.85 40.61 -5.36
CA VAL A 344 1.64 39.90 -6.62
C VAL A 344 0.12 39.83 -6.87
N PRO A 345 -0.37 40.27 -8.06
CA PRO A 345 -1.78 40.16 -8.37
C PRO A 345 -2.18 38.69 -8.34
N MET A 346 -3.49 38.41 -8.25
CA MET A 346 -3.97 37.03 -8.26
C MET A 346 -3.47 36.17 -7.09
N ALA A 347 -2.97 36.75 -6.00
CA ALA A 347 -2.51 35.99 -4.83
C ALA A 347 -3.58 35.02 -4.28
N VAL A 348 -4.84 35.46 -4.22
CA VAL A 348 -5.96 34.62 -3.78
C VAL A 348 -6.26 33.49 -4.78
N PRO A 349 -6.50 33.75 -6.08
CA PRO A 349 -6.63 32.70 -7.09
C PRO A 349 -5.48 31.69 -7.10
N LEU A 350 -4.23 32.16 -7.06
CA LEU A 350 -3.05 31.30 -7.01
C LEU A 350 -3.01 30.44 -5.75
N ALA A 351 -3.36 31.00 -4.59
CA ALA A 351 -3.47 30.23 -3.35
C ALA A 351 -4.52 29.10 -3.46
N VAL A 352 -5.65 29.34 -4.14
CA VAL A 352 -6.65 28.29 -4.36
C VAL A 352 -6.15 27.25 -5.39
N ILE A 353 -5.43 27.66 -6.43
CA ILE A 353 -4.80 26.73 -7.37
C ILE A 353 -3.78 25.85 -6.64
N VAL A 354 -2.95 26.43 -5.77
CA VAL A 354 -2.01 25.70 -4.90
C VAL A 354 -2.76 24.71 -4.02
N PHE A 355 -3.84 25.15 -3.35
CA PHE A 355 -4.68 24.29 -2.52
C PHE A 355 -5.22 23.07 -3.29
N LEU A 356 -5.80 23.29 -4.48
CA LEU A 356 -6.37 22.22 -5.30
C LEU A 356 -5.29 21.32 -5.90
N SER A 357 -4.15 21.89 -6.28
CA SER A 357 -3.04 21.15 -6.88
C SER A 357 -2.34 20.26 -5.85
N ALA A 358 -2.34 20.61 -4.56
CA ALA A 358 -1.74 19.81 -3.49
C ALA A 358 -2.32 18.39 -3.36
N PHE A 359 -3.49 18.11 -3.95
CA PHE A 359 -4.07 16.76 -4.00
C PHE A 359 -3.40 15.84 -5.04
N VAL A 360 -2.61 16.38 -5.97
CA VAL A 360 -1.82 15.63 -6.96
C VAL A 360 -0.35 15.73 -6.55
N PRO A 361 0.21 14.71 -5.87
CA PRO A 361 1.58 14.77 -5.37
C PRO A 361 2.60 15.00 -6.49
N LEU A 362 3.69 15.72 -6.17
CA LEU A 362 4.77 16.12 -7.08
C LEU A 362 4.33 17.10 -8.18
N VAL A 363 3.39 16.70 -9.02
CA VAL A 363 2.93 17.50 -10.17
C VAL A 363 2.26 18.78 -9.70
N GLY A 364 1.40 18.70 -8.69
CA GLY A 364 0.65 19.86 -8.22
C GLY A 364 1.53 20.94 -7.60
N ALA A 365 2.50 20.55 -6.78
CA ALA A 365 3.45 21.49 -6.17
C ALA A 365 4.34 22.16 -7.22
N ILE A 366 4.88 21.39 -8.17
CA ILE A 366 5.73 21.93 -9.24
C ILE A 366 4.91 22.86 -10.14
N ALA A 367 3.74 22.43 -10.60
CA ALA A 367 2.91 23.20 -11.53
C ALA A 367 2.39 24.49 -10.89
N SER A 368 1.82 24.41 -9.68
CA SER A 368 1.29 25.59 -8.99
C SER A 368 2.39 26.55 -8.51
N GLY A 369 3.53 26.02 -8.07
CA GLY A 369 4.70 26.81 -7.72
C GLY A 369 5.30 27.52 -8.93
N ALA A 370 5.44 26.82 -10.06
CA ALA A 370 5.91 27.41 -11.31
C ALA A 370 4.96 28.52 -11.79
N LEU A 371 3.64 28.28 -11.76
CA LEU A 371 2.65 29.29 -12.11
C LEU A 371 2.77 30.54 -11.24
N ALA A 372 2.93 30.38 -9.91
CA ALA A 372 3.11 31.49 -8.99
C ALA A 372 4.39 32.30 -9.29
N VAL A 373 5.49 31.63 -9.63
CA VAL A 373 6.76 32.28 -9.99
C VAL A 373 6.65 33.01 -11.33
N VAL A 374 6.01 32.41 -12.33
CA VAL A 374 5.78 33.04 -13.65
C VAL A 374 4.92 34.29 -13.50
N VAL A 375 3.79 34.22 -12.78
CA VAL A 375 2.93 35.39 -12.56
C VAL A 375 3.69 36.49 -11.81
N ALA A 376 4.50 36.15 -10.82
CA ALA A 376 5.33 37.13 -10.12
C ALA A 376 6.41 37.76 -11.02
N PHE A 377 7.02 36.96 -11.90
CA PHE A 377 8.01 37.42 -12.89
C PHE A 377 7.40 38.44 -13.83
N VAL A 378 6.27 38.09 -14.40
CA VAL A 378 5.54 38.91 -15.35
C VAL A 378 5.11 40.25 -14.75
N THR A 379 4.64 40.23 -13.50
CA THR A 379 3.98 41.40 -12.89
C THR A 379 4.93 42.33 -12.16
N HIS A 380 6.06 41.82 -11.68
CA HIS A 380 6.99 42.56 -10.80
C HIS A 380 8.47 42.31 -11.13
N GLY A 381 8.78 41.63 -12.24
CA GLY A 381 10.13 41.36 -12.72
C GLY A 381 10.88 40.22 -12.00
N ALA A 382 12.11 39.99 -12.45
CA ALA A 382 12.97 38.87 -12.05
C ALA A 382 13.24 38.78 -10.54
N VAL A 383 13.48 39.92 -9.88
CA VAL A 383 13.83 39.95 -8.44
C VAL A 383 12.66 39.44 -7.61
N THR A 384 11.44 39.91 -7.89
CA THR A 384 10.24 39.49 -7.16
C THR A 384 9.94 38.01 -7.42
N ALA A 385 10.13 37.55 -8.66
CA ALA A 385 10.00 36.12 -9.00
C ALA A 385 10.96 35.23 -8.21
N LEU A 386 12.21 35.65 -8.04
CA LEU A 386 13.20 34.91 -7.25
C LEU A 386 12.83 34.89 -5.76
N ILE A 387 12.27 35.97 -5.23
CA ILE A 387 11.76 36.00 -3.85
C ILE A 387 10.55 35.06 -3.71
N VAL A 388 9.61 35.07 -4.67
CA VAL A 388 8.47 34.13 -4.68
C VAL A 388 8.95 32.69 -4.78
N LEU A 389 9.92 32.38 -5.63
CA LEU A 389 10.54 31.06 -5.70
C LEU A 389 11.14 30.67 -4.35
N GLY A 390 11.84 31.60 -3.70
CA GLY A 390 12.35 31.42 -2.34
C GLY A 390 11.24 31.11 -1.32
N VAL A 391 10.11 31.79 -1.40
CA VAL A 391 8.92 31.52 -0.56
C VAL A 391 8.35 30.14 -0.83
N VAL A 392 8.11 29.78 -2.10
CA VAL A 392 7.57 28.47 -2.48
C VAL A 392 8.49 27.36 -1.98
N LEU A 393 9.80 27.48 -2.21
CA LEU A 393 10.78 26.52 -1.72
C LEU A 393 10.80 26.48 -0.20
N LEU A 394 10.73 27.61 0.50
CA LEU A 394 10.69 27.65 1.96
C LEU A 394 9.46 26.92 2.51
N VAL A 395 8.28 27.17 1.95
CA VAL A 395 7.04 26.49 2.33
C VAL A 395 7.16 25.00 2.06
N GLN A 396 7.65 24.60 0.89
CA GLN A 396 7.86 23.19 0.52
C GLN A 396 8.86 22.50 1.45
N GLN A 397 9.91 23.19 1.90
CA GLN A 397 10.88 22.63 2.82
C GLN A 397 10.30 22.45 4.23
N ILE A 398 9.53 23.42 4.70
CA ILE A 398 8.76 23.32 5.94
C ILE A 398 7.78 22.15 5.82
N GLU A 399 7.11 22.02 4.68
CA GLU A 399 6.19 20.94 4.39
C GLU A 399 6.87 19.57 4.53
N GLY A 400 7.95 19.34 3.77
CA GLY A 400 8.65 18.06 3.73
C GLY A 400 9.34 17.68 5.04
N HIS A 401 9.95 18.65 5.74
CA HIS A 401 10.77 18.36 6.93
C HIS A 401 10.02 18.44 8.26
N ILE A 402 8.93 19.20 8.33
CA ILE A 402 8.22 19.46 9.59
C ILE A 402 6.78 18.95 9.50
N LEU A 403 6.03 19.38 8.50
CA LEU A 403 4.60 19.10 8.43
C LEU A 403 4.35 17.64 8.08
N GLN A 404 5.00 17.08 7.06
CA GLN A 404 4.83 15.69 6.69
C GLN A 404 5.11 14.72 7.85
N PRO A 405 6.24 14.78 8.58
CA PRO A 405 6.47 13.88 9.72
C PRO A 405 5.52 14.11 10.89
N PHE A 406 5.03 15.33 11.09
CA PHE A 406 4.10 15.65 12.19
C PHE A 406 2.64 15.26 11.87
N ILE A 407 2.21 15.48 10.62
CA ILE A 407 0.82 15.31 10.17
C ILE A 407 0.57 13.90 9.63
N LEU A 408 1.47 13.40 8.77
CA LEU A 408 1.37 12.09 8.12
C LEU A 408 2.18 11.00 8.83
N GLY A 409 2.89 11.35 9.92
CA GLY A 409 3.82 10.48 10.64
C GLY A 409 3.28 9.07 10.94
N ARG A 410 4.17 8.07 10.89
CA ARG A 410 3.98 6.60 11.11
C ARG A 410 2.80 5.90 10.41
N LEU A 411 1.83 6.62 9.83
CA LEU A 411 0.61 6.08 9.23
C LEU A 411 0.85 5.52 7.83
N VAL A 412 1.89 5.98 7.11
CA VAL A 412 2.16 5.55 5.73
C VAL A 412 3.66 5.32 5.51
N ARG A 413 4.17 4.13 5.88
CA ARG A 413 5.53 3.70 5.50
C ARG A 413 5.52 3.13 4.09
N VAL A 414 5.33 4.00 3.10
CA VAL A 414 5.37 3.63 1.68
C VAL A 414 6.69 4.12 1.10
N HIS A 415 7.33 3.28 0.29
CA HIS A 415 8.57 3.64 -0.38
C HIS A 415 8.30 4.75 -1.42
N PRO A 416 9.10 5.82 -1.51
CA PRO A 416 8.86 6.93 -2.46
C PRO A 416 8.69 6.48 -3.91
N LEU A 417 9.49 5.50 -4.34
CA LEU A 417 9.36 4.88 -5.68
C LEU A 417 7.95 4.32 -5.94
N ALA A 418 7.32 3.68 -4.94
CA ALA A 418 5.98 3.12 -5.09
C ALA A 418 4.93 4.23 -5.25
N VAL A 419 5.12 5.37 -4.58
CA VAL A 419 4.25 6.55 -4.73
C VAL A 419 4.38 7.11 -6.15
N VAL A 420 5.60 7.34 -6.63
CA VAL A 420 5.84 7.87 -7.99
C VAL A 420 5.24 6.94 -9.04
N LEU A 421 5.54 5.65 -8.99
CA LEU A 421 5.00 4.68 -9.95
C LEU A 421 3.48 4.59 -9.91
N ALA A 422 2.88 4.62 -8.71
CA ALA A 422 1.43 4.59 -8.58
C ALA A 422 0.76 5.86 -9.10
N VAL A 423 1.33 7.04 -8.83
CA VAL A 423 0.83 8.31 -9.38
C VAL A 423 0.93 8.30 -10.89
N THR A 424 2.08 7.90 -11.46
CA THR A 424 2.24 7.79 -12.92
C THR A 424 1.24 6.81 -13.52
N ALA A 425 1.09 5.61 -12.94
CA ALA A 425 0.11 4.63 -13.41
C ALA A 425 -1.33 5.15 -13.31
N GLY A 426 -1.68 5.83 -12.20
CA GLY A 426 -2.98 6.46 -12.02
C GLY A 426 -3.27 7.54 -13.06
N THR A 427 -2.28 8.40 -13.34
CA THR A 427 -2.36 9.42 -14.39
C THR A 427 -2.57 8.79 -15.77
N LEU A 428 -1.85 7.71 -16.10
CA LEU A 428 -1.96 7.05 -17.40
C LEU A 428 -3.30 6.32 -17.59
N LEU A 429 -3.87 5.76 -16.51
CA LEU A 429 -5.11 4.98 -16.58
C LEU A 429 -6.37 5.85 -16.52
N ALA A 430 -6.33 6.93 -15.73
CA ALA A 430 -7.52 7.69 -15.35
C ALA A 430 -7.28 9.20 -15.27
N GLY A 431 -6.15 9.70 -15.77
CA GLY A 431 -5.80 11.11 -15.73
C GLY A 431 -5.64 11.66 -14.31
N ILE A 432 -5.98 12.94 -14.14
CA ILE A 432 -5.87 13.64 -12.85
C ILE A 432 -6.62 12.91 -11.71
N PRO A 433 -7.88 12.45 -11.89
CA PRO A 433 -8.57 11.68 -10.85
C PRO A 433 -7.81 10.41 -10.40
N GLY A 434 -7.18 9.70 -11.33
CA GLY A 434 -6.36 8.53 -11.02
C GLY A 434 -5.13 8.87 -10.19
N ALA A 435 -4.46 9.97 -10.50
CA ALA A 435 -3.30 10.46 -9.76
C ALA A 435 -3.62 10.77 -8.29
N VAL A 436 -4.75 11.46 -8.04
CA VAL A 436 -5.21 11.83 -6.69
C VAL A 436 -5.52 10.59 -5.84
N VAL A 437 -6.15 9.58 -6.45
CA VAL A 437 -6.59 8.36 -5.76
C VAL A 437 -5.42 7.38 -5.53
N ALA A 438 -4.39 7.41 -6.38
CA ALA A 438 -3.31 6.44 -6.37
C ALA A 438 -2.59 6.34 -5.01
N VAL A 439 -2.17 7.46 -4.43
CA VAL A 439 -1.39 7.46 -3.19
C VAL A 439 -2.16 6.90 -1.99
N PRO A 440 -3.40 7.34 -1.69
CA PRO A 440 -4.19 6.72 -0.63
C PRO A 440 -4.45 5.23 -0.87
N LEU A 441 -4.65 4.79 -2.12
CA LEU A 441 -4.78 3.37 -2.43
C LEU A 441 -3.51 2.59 -2.10
N VAL A 442 -2.32 3.11 -2.40
CA VAL A 442 -1.06 2.48 -2.02
C VAL A 442 -0.92 2.42 -0.50
N ALA A 443 -1.26 3.50 0.21
CA ALA A 443 -1.20 3.55 1.67
C ALA A 443 -2.13 2.51 2.33
N VAL A 444 -3.36 2.41 1.85
CA VAL A 444 -4.34 1.42 2.30
C VAL A 444 -3.87 0.00 1.96
N SER A 445 -3.40 -0.23 0.74
CA SER A 445 -2.92 -1.55 0.31
C SER A 445 -1.75 -2.03 1.17
N ASN A 446 -0.78 -1.15 1.44
CA ASN A 446 0.35 -1.45 2.32
C ASN A 446 -0.12 -1.81 3.75
N THR A 447 -1.11 -1.09 4.27
CA THR A 447 -1.69 -1.36 5.59
C THR A 447 -2.40 -2.71 5.64
N VAL A 448 -3.21 -3.02 4.63
CA VAL A 448 -3.92 -4.30 4.53
C VAL A 448 -2.94 -5.46 4.40
N VAL A 449 -1.98 -5.37 3.49
CA VAL A 449 -0.96 -6.41 3.28
C VAL A 449 -0.12 -6.61 4.54
N GLY A 450 0.35 -5.53 5.16
CA GLY A 450 1.12 -5.60 6.40
C GLY A 450 0.31 -6.25 7.53
N TYR A 451 -0.98 -5.92 7.65
CA TYR A 451 -1.87 -6.52 8.64
C TYR A 451 -2.12 -8.01 8.38
N LEU A 452 -2.43 -8.38 7.14
CA LEU A 452 -2.70 -9.77 6.78
C LEU A 452 -1.48 -10.66 6.97
N ARG A 453 -0.27 -10.17 6.63
CA ARG A 453 0.98 -10.88 6.89
C ARG A 453 1.22 -11.09 8.39
N ALA A 454 0.98 -10.05 9.20
CA ALA A 454 1.10 -10.16 10.65
C ALA A 454 0.06 -11.14 11.24
N TYR A 455 -1.16 -11.12 10.72
CA TYR A 455 -2.23 -12.04 11.13
C TYR A 455 -1.89 -13.50 10.78
N GLN A 456 -1.37 -13.75 9.57
CA GLN A 456 -0.93 -15.09 9.15
C GLN A 456 0.22 -15.59 10.02
N ALA A 457 1.23 -14.77 10.28
CA ALA A 457 2.33 -15.14 11.17
C ALA A 457 1.86 -15.48 12.59
N GLU A 458 0.84 -14.78 13.10
CA GLU A 458 0.24 -15.11 14.40
C GLU A 458 -0.60 -16.41 14.36
N ALA A 459 -1.29 -16.68 13.24
CA ALA A 459 -2.02 -17.92 13.03
C ALA A 459 -1.07 -19.13 12.95
N ASP A 460 0.02 -19.03 12.19
CA ASP A 460 1.04 -20.07 12.06
C ASP A 460 1.67 -20.42 13.43
N LEU A 461 1.88 -19.41 14.28
CA LEU A 461 2.36 -19.60 15.66
C LEU A 461 1.32 -20.26 16.59
N ARG A 462 0.02 -20.13 16.30
CA ARG A 462 -1.04 -20.81 17.06
C ARG A 462 -1.17 -22.26 16.63
N ASP A 463 -1.11 -22.52 15.33
CA ASP A 463 -1.16 -23.88 14.77
C ASP A 463 0.13 -24.67 15.10
N GLY A 464 1.30 -24.02 15.07
CA GLY A 464 2.57 -24.63 15.47
C GLY A 464 2.67 -24.99 16.96
N ARG A 465 1.83 -24.41 17.83
CA ARG A 465 1.67 -24.85 19.24
C ARG A 465 0.74 -26.05 19.38
N GLN A 466 0.03 -26.45 18.31
CA GLN A 466 -0.94 -27.55 18.28
C GLN A 466 -0.51 -28.68 17.33
N GLY A 467 0.81 -28.90 17.15
CA GLY A 467 1.29 -30.06 16.38
C GLY A 467 0.77 -31.41 16.95
N PRO A 468 0.65 -32.47 16.14
CA PRO A 468 0.02 -33.76 16.49
C PRO A 468 0.83 -34.63 17.46
N GLY A 469 1.37 -34.04 18.53
CA GLY A 469 2.10 -34.74 19.56
C GLY A 469 2.24 -33.86 20.80
N GLY A 470 1.53 -34.24 21.86
CA GLY A 470 1.91 -33.83 23.22
C GLY A 470 0.91 -32.95 23.96
N ALA A 471 -0.25 -33.52 24.31
CA ALA A 471 -0.64 -33.47 25.71
C ALA A 471 0.40 -34.27 26.55
N THR A 472 1.65 -33.80 26.58
CA THR A 472 2.63 -34.28 27.54
C THR A 472 2.26 -33.58 28.83
N ILE A 473 1.54 -34.33 29.67
CA ILE A 473 1.57 -34.21 31.11
C ILE A 473 2.94 -33.64 31.49
N ALA A 474 2.98 -32.38 31.94
CA ALA A 474 4.19 -31.86 32.56
C ALA A 474 4.63 -32.92 33.57
N PRO A 475 5.90 -33.39 33.55
CA PRO A 475 6.33 -34.33 34.57
C PRO A 475 6.12 -33.61 35.89
N LEU A 476 5.15 -34.11 36.67
CA LEU A 476 4.97 -33.70 38.04
C LEU A 476 6.36 -33.79 38.67
N ALA A 477 6.88 -32.64 39.11
CA ALA A 477 8.12 -32.59 39.85
C ALA A 477 8.04 -33.67 40.94
N PRO A 478 9.12 -34.45 41.19
CA PRO A 478 9.08 -35.51 42.18
C PRO A 478 8.65 -34.90 43.52
N VAL A 479 7.47 -35.32 43.99
CA VAL A 479 6.95 -34.95 45.30
C VAL A 479 7.96 -35.47 46.32
N LYS A 480 8.58 -34.53 47.04
CA LYS A 480 9.47 -34.84 48.17
C LYS A 480 8.64 -35.63 49.19
N PRO A 481 9.11 -36.79 49.70
CA PRO A 481 8.35 -37.55 50.69
C PRO A 481 8.03 -36.67 51.90
N GLN A 482 6.75 -36.60 52.26
CA GLN A 482 6.30 -35.97 53.50
C GLN A 482 6.85 -36.78 54.68
N PRO A 483 7.45 -36.14 55.71
CA PRO A 483 7.84 -36.84 56.92
C PRO A 483 6.60 -37.44 57.61
N PRO A 484 6.74 -38.58 58.31
CA PRO A 484 5.63 -39.26 58.94
C PRO A 484 4.92 -38.34 59.94
N ILE A 485 3.59 -38.33 59.89
CA ILE A 485 2.73 -37.67 60.86
C ILE A 485 2.83 -38.49 62.16
N ASP A 486 3.41 -37.91 63.20
CA ASP A 486 3.35 -38.48 64.54
C ASP A 486 1.89 -38.61 64.97
N ALA A 487 1.49 -39.84 65.31
CA ALA A 487 0.19 -40.13 65.87
C ALA A 487 0.03 -39.43 67.25
N PRO A 488 -1.15 -38.89 67.57
CA PRO A 488 -1.35 -38.16 68.81
C PRO A 488 -1.21 -39.09 70.00
N GLY A 489 -0.30 -38.71 70.91
CA GLY A 489 -0.16 -39.32 72.22
C GLY A 489 -1.49 -39.35 72.97
N SER A 490 -1.80 -40.53 73.48
CA SER A 490 -2.85 -40.80 74.43
C SER A 490 -2.57 -40.06 75.74
N GLU A 491 -3.38 -39.04 76.04
CA GLU A 491 -3.57 -38.57 77.41
C GLU A 491 -5.06 -38.42 77.69
N ARG A 492 -5.58 -39.30 78.56
CA ARG A 492 -6.49 -38.99 79.67
C ARG A 492 -6.44 -40.14 80.70
N PRO A 493 -6.78 -39.90 81.97
CA PRO A 493 -6.73 -38.65 82.74
C PRO A 493 -5.57 -38.62 83.75
#